data_AF-A0A848N592-F1
#
_entry.id   AF-A0A848N592-F1
#
_cell.length_a   1.000
_cell.length_b   1.000
_cell.length_c   1.000
_cell.angle_alpha   90.00
_cell.angle_beta   90.00
_cell.angle_gamma   90.00
#
_symmetry.space_group_name_H-M   'P 1'
#
loop_
_entity.id
_entity.type
_entity.pdbx_description
1 polymer ?
#
loop_
_entity_poly.entity_id
_entity_poly.type
_entity_poly.pdbx_seq_one_letter_code
_entity_poly.pdbx_strand_id
1 'polypeptide(L)'
;MNAIELKLLRNAEYLQYVKDYLGIINLNNPEQLGIDAKLTILSTKATELEALYKKALASDKTQELLLLDERRDSAINGIYYFLLGYTYHYEADQKHKAQLLLTNMALYGSGIARLNYQAETATVNNLLRDWENKPDLADAITSFNLSSWVNELKTANEEFSTKYLSRTQEYGDANPETIKNKREETNTAYYALRDRIDALHLLVETPPSPYATVINQLNALTDQYNKLIVNRTDSSSQETPENPQD
;
A
#
# COMPACT_ATOMS: atom_id res chain seq x y z
N MET A 1 -0.19 18.17 30.53
CA MET A 1 0.12 16.84 29.95
C MET A 1 1.52 16.76 29.35
N ASN A 2 2.05 15.54 29.15
CA ASN A 2 3.35 15.29 28.53
C ASN A 2 3.39 15.78 27.08
N ALA A 3 4.59 16.14 26.60
CA ALA A 3 4.81 16.61 25.24
C ALA A 3 5.05 15.43 24.28
N ILE A 4 4.63 15.60 23.03
CA ILE A 4 4.89 14.69 21.92
C ILE A 4 5.17 15.47 20.64
N GLU A 5 6.17 15.03 19.89
CA GLU A 5 6.47 15.56 18.56
C GLU A 5 5.63 14.86 17.49
N LEU A 6 4.38 15.30 17.32
CA LEU A 6 3.41 14.69 16.39
C LEU A 6 3.90 14.59 14.94
N LYS A 7 4.79 15.50 14.52
CA LYS A 7 5.42 15.49 13.18
C LYS A 7 6.29 14.26 12.94
N LEU A 8 6.84 13.66 13.99
CA LEU A 8 7.71 12.49 13.88
C LEU A 8 6.91 11.19 13.71
N LEU A 9 5.62 11.17 14.01
CA LEU A 9 4.78 9.99 13.79
C LEU A 9 4.55 9.76 12.29
N ARG A 10 4.70 8.51 11.82
CA ARG A 10 4.29 8.11 10.47
C ARG A 10 2.77 8.19 10.35
N ASN A 11 2.20 8.24 9.14
CA ASN A 11 0.75 8.46 8.96
C ASN A 11 -0.13 7.45 9.71
N ALA A 12 0.24 6.16 9.69
CA ALA A 12 -0.44 5.10 10.44
C ALA A 12 -0.35 5.32 11.96
N GLU A 13 0.86 5.57 12.46
CA GLU A 13 1.14 5.81 13.89
C GLU A 13 0.42 7.06 14.39
N TYR A 14 0.42 8.13 13.59
CA TYR A 14 -0.26 9.38 13.91
C TYR A 14 -1.77 9.18 14.00
N LEU A 15 -2.38 8.51 13.01
CA LEU A 15 -3.80 8.24 13.01
C LEU A 15 -4.19 7.38 14.22
N GLN A 16 -3.41 6.34 14.51
CA GLN A 16 -3.65 5.48 15.66
C GLN A 16 -3.50 6.24 16.98
N TYR A 17 -2.47 7.07 17.13
CA TYR A 17 -2.29 7.91 18.32
C TYR A 17 -3.49 8.81 18.59
N VAL A 18 -4.01 9.50 17.56
CA VAL A 18 -5.18 10.37 17.71
C VAL A 18 -6.43 9.56 18.08
N LYS A 19 -6.60 8.36 17.51
CA LYS A 19 -7.71 7.45 17.86
C LYS A 19 -7.61 6.93 19.29
N ASP A 20 -6.42 6.54 19.74
CA ASP A 20 -6.17 6.09 21.10
C ASP A 20 -6.41 7.23 22.10
N TYR A 21 -5.97 8.45 21.77
CA TYR A 21 -6.21 9.65 22.58
C TYR A 21 -7.70 9.93 22.76
N LEU A 22 -8.48 9.88 21.67
CA LEU A 22 -9.94 9.99 21.72
C LEU A 22 -10.58 8.83 22.50
N GLY A 23 -10.08 7.61 22.32
CA GLY A 23 -10.56 6.42 23.02
C GLY A 23 -10.41 6.53 24.53
N ILE A 24 -9.25 6.98 25.02
CA ILE A 24 -9.01 7.23 26.44
C ILE A 24 -10.00 8.28 26.97
N ILE A 25 -10.20 9.40 26.26
CA ILE A 25 -11.15 10.43 26.71
C ILE A 25 -12.57 9.87 26.82
N ASN A 26 -13.01 9.09 25.82
CA ASN A 26 -14.35 8.49 25.82
C ASN A 26 -14.57 7.49 26.96
N LEU A 27 -13.51 6.80 27.42
CA LEU A 27 -13.57 5.91 28.58
C LEU A 27 -13.64 6.64 29.93
N ASN A 28 -13.46 7.97 29.96
CA ASN A 28 -13.45 8.79 31.17
C ASN A 28 -14.67 9.73 31.29
N ASN A 29 -15.84 9.32 30.78
CA ASN A 29 -17.11 10.06 30.89
C ASN A 29 -16.97 11.55 30.45
N PRO A 30 -16.64 11.80 29.17
CA PRO A 30 -16.27 13.14 28.69
C PRO A 30 -17.34 14.21 28.88
N GLU A 31 -18.62 13.82 28.94
CA GLU A 31 -19.76 14.71 29.20
C GLU A 31 -19.65 15.45 30.56
N GLN A 32 -18.92 14.87 31.52
CA GLN A 32 -18.69 15.48 32.84
C GLN A 32 -17.47 16.40 32.87
N LEU A 33 -16.69 16.45 31.78
CA LEU A 33 -15.40 17.16 31.71
C LEU A 33 -15.51 18.53 31.03
N GLY A 34 -16.68 18.92 30.48
CA GLY A 34 -16.86 20.24 29.86
C GLY A 34 -15.91 20.51 28.67
N ILE A 35 -15.61 19.45 27.92
CA ILE A 35 -14.70 19.44 26.76
C ILE A 35 -15.40 19.16 25.42
N ASP A 36 -16.72 19.02 25.43
CA ASP A 36 -17.54 18.47 24.32
C ASP A 36 -17.27 19.15 22.97
N ALA A 37 -17.19 20.48 22.97
CA ALA A 37 -16.93 21.25 21.76
C ALA A 37 -15.56 20.92 21.14
N LYS A 38 -14.50 20.81 21.96
CA LYS A 38 -13.15 20.48 21.49
C LYS A 38 -13.02 19.01 21.14
N LEU A 39 -13.67 18.12 21.90
CA LEU A 39 -13.73 16.69 21.63
C LEU A 39 -14.41 16.40 20.28
N THR A 40 -15.50 17.10 19.99
CA THR A 40 -16.23 16.99 18.71
C THR A 40 -15.35 17.41 17.56
N ILE A 41 -14.67 18.56 17.65
CA ILE A 41 -13.78 19.05 16.59
C ILE A 41 -12.66 18.04 16.31
N LEU A 42 -11.99 17.52 17.34
CA LEU A 42 -10.92 16.52 17.14
C LEU A 42 -11.47 15.23 16.54
N SER A 43 -12.63 14.75 16.99
CA SER A 43 -13.28 13.54 16.47
C SER A 43 -13.63 13.67 14.99
N THR A 44 -14.17 14.83 14.58
CA THR A 44 -14.46 15.11 13.16
C THR A 44 -13.19 15.09 12.33
N LYS A 45 -12.12 15.77 12.79
CA LYS A 45 -10.84 15.81 12.07
C LYS A 45 -10.16 14.45 12.00
N ALA A 46 -10.24 13.65 13.06
CA ALA A 46 -9.76 12.27 13.07
C ALA A 46 -10.52 11.40 12.06
N THR A 47 -11.84 11.56 11.96
CA THR A 47 -12.69 10.84 10.99
C THR A 47 -12.36 11.23 9.55
N GLU A 48 -12.23 12.53 9.27
CA GLU A 48 -11.81 13.05 7.95
C GLU A 48 -10.43 12.48 7.55
N LEU A 49 -9.48 12.47 8.49
CA LEU A 49 -8.14 11.92 8.27
C LEU A 49 -8.17 10.40 8.04
N GLU A 50 -8.98 9.66 8.80
CA GLU A 50 -9.17 8.21 8.62
C GLU A 50 -9.75 7.90 7.24
N ALA A 51 -10.71 8.69 6.76
CA ALA A 51 -11.27 8.52 5.42
C ALA A 51 -10.21 8.74 4.32
N LEU A 52 -9.35 9.76 4.46
CA LEU A 52 -8.22 9.99 3.54
C LEU A 52 -7.20 8.85 3.61
N TYR A 53 -6.88 8.38 4.81
CA TYR A 53 -5.95 7.27 5.02
C TYR A 53 -6.50 5.95 4.46
N LYS A 54 -7.80 5.68 4.64
CA LYS A 54 -8.48 4.53 4.02
C LYS A 54 -8.53 4.66 2.52
N LYS A 55 -8.80 5.84 1.95
CA LYS A 55 -8.73 6.03 0.48
C LYS A 55 -7.33 5.72 -0.07
N ALA A 56 -6.28 6.07 0.68
CA ALA A 56 -4.90 5.74 0.30
C ALA A 56 -4.58 4.23 0.43
N LEU A 57 -5.21 3.52 1.36
CA LEU A 57 -4.99 2.07 1.59
C LEU A 57 -5.91 1.16 0.77
N ALA A 58 -7.19 1.51 0.66
CA ALA A 58 -8.30 0.68 0.21
C ALA A 58 -8.68 0.97 -1.25
N SER A 59 -7.69 1.10 -2.13
CA SER A 59 -8.02 1.04 -3.54
C SER A 59 -8.57 -0.36 -3.84
N ASP A 60 -9.90 -0.52 -4.01
CA ASP A 60 -10.57 -1.73 -4.50
C ASP A 60 -9.91 -2.26 -5.80
N LYS A 61 -9.24 -1.34 -6.51
CA LYS A 61 -8.40 -1.64 -7.66
C LYS A 61 -7.20 -2.52 -7.34
N THR A 62 -6.78 -2.66 -6.07
CA THR A 62 -5.71 -3.59 -5.67
C THR A 62 -6.17 -5.02 -5.82
N GLN A 63 -7.41 -5.34 -5.44
CA GLN A 63 -7.96 -6.67 -5.63
C GLN A 63 -8.20 -6.97 -7.11
N GLU A 64 -8.75 -6.01 -7.87
CA GLU A 64 -8.92 -6.15 -9.32
C GLU A 64 -7.57 -6.28 -10.06
N LEU A 65 -6.55 -5.53 -9.63
CA LEU A 65 -5.19 -5.64 -10.16
C LEU A 65 -4.59 -7.02 -9.90
N LEU A 66 -4.79 -7.59 -8.70
CA LEU A 66 -4.35 -8.94 -8.38
C LEU A 66 -5.07 -10.01 -9.22
N LEU A 67 -6.37 -9.85 -9.49
CA LEU A 67 -7.11 -10.76 -10.37
C LEU A 67 -6.66 -10.65 -11.83
N LEU A 68 -6.37 -9.43 -12.31
CA LEU A 68 -5.81 -9.20 -13.66
C LEU A 68 -4.40 -9.78 -13.79
N ASP A 69 -3.60 -9.68 -12.73
CA ASP A 69 -2.28 -10.29 -12.62
C ASP A 69 -2.36 -11.82 -12.69
N GLU A 70 -3.21 -12.43 -11.87
CA GLU A 70 -3.44 -13.88 -11.88
C GLU A 70 -3.94 -14.39 -13.23
N ARG A 71 -4.82 -13.61 -13.89
CA ARG A 71 -5.30 -13.89 -15.25
C ARG A 71 -4.16 -13.87 -16.28
N ARG A 72 -3.27 -12.89 -16.20
CA ARG A 72 -2.09 -12.77 -17.07
C ARG A 72 -1.12 -13.93 -16.83
N ASP A 73 -0.81 -14.22 -15.58
CA ASP A 73 0.05 -15.33 -15.15
C ASP A 73 -0.47 -16.67 -15.66
N SER A 74 -1.79 -16.89 -15.53
CA SER A 74 -2.45 -18.11 -15.99
C SER A 74 -2.34 -18.27 -17.51
N ALA A 75 -2.54 -17.19 -18.27
CA ALA A 75 -2.45 -17.22 -19.72
C ALA A 75 -1.03 -17.56 -20.20
N ILE A 76 0.00 -16.89 -19.68
CA ILE A 76 1.39 -17.15 -20.11
C ILE A 76 1.89 -18.53 -19.66
N ASN A 77 1.55 -18.96 -18.43
CA ASN A 77 1.91 -20.29 -17.94
C ASN A 77 1.19 -21.40 -18.73
N GLY A 78 -0.08 -21.20 -19.07
CA GLY A 78 -0.84 -22.16 -19.87
C GLY A 78 -0.24 -22.37 -21.25
N ILE A 79 0.13 -21.29 -21.96
CA ILE A 79 0.84 -21.37 -23.24
C ILE A 79 2.18 -22.11 -23.06
N TYR A 80 2.96 -21.74 -22.04
CA TYR A 80 4.25 -22.38 -21.78
C TYR A 80 4.12 -23.89 -21.56
N TYR A 81 3.22 -24.33 -20.67
CA TYR A 81 3.05 -25.75 -20.36
C TYR A 81 2.45 -26.54 -21.52
N PHE A 82 1.55 -25.93 -22.32
CA PHE A 82 1.08 -26.52 -23.56
C PHE A 82 2.25 -26.82 -24.50
N LEU A 83 3.08 -25.81 -24.79
CA LEU A 83 4.23 -25.96 -25.68
C LEU A 83 5.24 -26.97 -25.13
N LEU A 84 5.50 -26.94 -23.82
CA LEU A 84 6.40 -27.88 -23.16
C LEU A 84 5.95 -29.33 -23.37
N GLY A 85 4.65 -29.61 -23.27
CA GLY A 85 4.10 -30.92 -23.60
C GLY A 85 4.37 -31.33 -25.04
N TYR A 86 4.21 -30.41 -25.99
CA TYR A 86 4.44 -30.67 -27.41
C TYR A 86 5.92 -30.86 -27.80
N THR A 87 6.88 -30.51 -26.93
CA THR A 87 8.30 -30.89 -27.16
C THR A 87 8.54 -32.40 -27.12
N TYR A 88 7.58 -33.18 -26.60
CA TYR A 88 7.59 -34.64 -26.58
C TYR A 88 6.65 -35.26 -27.62
N HIS A 89 6.06 -34.45 -28.51
CA HIS A 89 5.12 -34.94 -29.52
C HIS A 89 5.83 -35.86 -30.53
N TYR A 90 5.11 -36.88 -31.03
CA TYR A 90 5.66 -37.88 -31.95
C TYR A 90 5.87 -37.33 -33.37
N GLU A 91 5.02 -36.39 -33.80
CA GLU A 91 5.21 -35.65 -35.06
C GLU A 91 6.35 -34.63 -34.96
N ALA A 92 7.31 -34.73 -35.89
CA ALA A 92 8.50 -33.88 -35.90
C ALA A 92 8.20 -32.40 -36.12
N ASP A 93 7.22 -32.07 -36.97
CA ASP A 93 6.80 -30.68 -37.24
C ASP A 93 6.23 -30.02 -35.99
N GLN A 94 5.34 -30.72 -35.28
CA GLN A 94 4.74 -30.25 -34.02
C GLN A 94 5.82 -30.01 -32.95
N LYS A 95 6.76 -30.96 -32.81
CA LYS A 95 7.88 -30.81 -31.88
C LYS A 95 8.76 -29.60 -32.23
N HIS A 96 9.04 -29.39 -33.51
CA HIS A 96 9.85 -28.26 -33.99
C HIS A 96 9.16 -26.91 -33.70
N LYS A 97 7.88 -26.77 -34.05
CA LYS A 97 7.08 -25.56 -33.79
C LYS A 97 6.97 -25.24 -32.30
N ALA A 98 6.82 -26.25 -31.44
CA ALA A 98 6.80 -26.05 -30.00
C ALA A 98 8.15 -25.54 -29.48
N GLN A 99 9.25 -26.16 -29.93
CA GLN A 99 10.60 -25.72 -29.57
C GLN A 99 10.89 -24.31 -30.07
N LEU A 100 10.42 -23.94 -31.26
CA LEU A 100 10.56 -22.61 -31.84
C LEU A 100 9.94 -21.54 -30.93
N LEU A 101 8.67 -21.73 -30.51
CA LEU A 101 7.99 -20.80 -29.62
C LEU A 101 8.64 -20.74 -28.23
N LEU A 102 9.01 -21.88 -27.63
CA LEU A 102 9.69 -21.92 -26.34
C LEU A 102 11.07 -21.24 -26.38
N THR A 103 11.81 -21.40 -27.48
CA THR A 103 13.09 -20.74 -27.68
C THR A 103 12.91 -19.22 -27.76
N ASN A 104 11.86 -18.76 -28.44
CA ASN A 104 11.53 -17.34 -28.46
C ASN A 104 11.14 -16.82 -27.05
N MET A 105 10.32 -17.55 -26.29
CA MET A 105 10.00 -17.20 -24.91
C MET A 105 11.25 -17.10 -24.02
N ALA A 106 12.19 -18.03 -24.18
CA ALA A 106 13.43 -18.07 -23.40
C ALA A 106 14.35 -16.85 -23.61
N LEU A 107 14.23 -16.13 -24.74
CA LEU A 107 14.96 -14.87 -24.97
C LEU A 107 14.59 -13.79 -23.94
N TYR A 108 13.40 -13.89 -23.35
CA TYR A 108 12.90 -12.95 -22.35
C TYR A 108 13.09 -13.44 -20.90
N GLY A 109 13.83 -14.54 -20.71
CA GLY A 109 14.12 -15.14 -19.41
C GLY A 109 13.13 -16.22 -18.99
N SER A 110 13.39 -16.81 -17.82
CA SER A 110 12.55 -17.85 -17.23
C SER A 110 11.56 -17.25 -16.23
N GLY A 111 10.36 -17.83 -16.13
CA GLY A 111 9.40 -17.47 -15.09
C GLY A 111 8.80 -16.07 -15.31
N ILE A 112 8.32 -15.79 -16.52
CA ILE A 112 7.71 -14.50 -16.90
C ILE A 112 6.60 -14.09 -15.91
N ALA A 113 5.73 -15.03 -15.53
CA ALA A 113 4.65 -14.87 -14.53
C ALA A 113 5.13 -14.61 -13.07
N ARG A 114 6.44 -14.48 -12.84
CA ARG A 114 7.00 -14.18 -11.51
C ARG A 114 7.79 -12.88 -11.51
N LEU A 115 7.85 -12.21 -12.66
CA LEU A 115 8.46 -10.90 -12.76
C LEU A 115 7.65 -9.88 -11.96
N ASN A 116 8.28 -8.76 -11.59
CA ASN A 116 7.49 -7.63 -11.11
C ASN A 116 6.60 -7.08 -12.23
N TYR A 117 5.51 -6.43 -11.86
CA TYR A 117 4.47 -5.95 -12.78
C TYR A 117 4.99 -5.21 -14.01
N GLN A 118 5.92 -4.28 -13.84
CA GLN A 118 6.47 -3.49 -14.94
C GLN A 118 7.33 -4.35 -15.87
N ALA A 119 8.18 -5.20 -15.30
CA ALA A 119 9.03 -6.11 -16.06
C ALA A 119 8.21 -7.14 -16.81
N GLU A 120 7.14 -7.68 -16.20
CA GLU A 120 6.23 -8.61 -16.86
C GLU A 120 5.48 -7.94 -18.02
N THR A 121 4.88 -6.77 -17.79
CA THR A 121 4.19 -6.02 -18.84
C THR A 121 5.09 -5.74 -20.04
N ALA A 122 6.32 -5.27 -19.80
CA ALA A 122 7.28 -5.02 -20.87
C ALA A 122 7.68 -6.31 -21.60
N THR A 123 7.88 -7.39 -20.86
CA THR A 123 8.22 -8.71 -21.41
C THR A 123 7.11 -9.27 -22.28
N VAL A 124 5.87 -9.29 -21.77
CA VAL A 124 4.69 -9.77 -22.49
C VAL A 124 4.45 -8.95 -23.75
N ASN A 125 4.58 -7.62 -23.71
CA ASN A 125 4.46 -6.77 -24.89
C ASN A 125 5.50 -7.10 -25.98
N ASN A 126 6.76 -7.31 -25.59
CA ASN A 126 7.81 -7.67 -26.55
C ASN A 126 7.60 -9.08 -27.11
N LEU A 127 7.17 -10.04 -26.28
CA LEU A 127 6.86 -11.41 -26.69
C LEU A 127 5.69 -11.45 -27.69
N LEU A 128 4.58 -10.76 -27.38
CA LEU A 128 3.43 -10.65 -28.28
C LEU A 128 3.82 -10.00 -29.61
N ARG A 129 4.67 -8.95 -29.57
CA ARG A 129 5.18 -8.32 -30.79
C ARG A 129 6.00 -9.29 -31.64
N ASP A 130 6.84 -10.14 -31.03
CA ASP A 130 7.59 -11.16 -31.76
C ASP A 130 6.65 -12.17 -32.42
N TRP A 131 5.65 -12.65 -31.69
CA TRP A 131 4.65 -13.60 -32.18
C TRP A 131 3.78 -13.05 -33.31
N GLU A 132 3.47 -11.76 -33.29
CA GLU A 132 2.73 -11.09 -34.36
C GLU A 132 3.57 -10.80 -35.61
N ASN A 133 4.86 -10.46 -35.45
CA ASN A 133 5.67 -9.92 -36.55
C ASN A 133 6.67 -10.91 -37.17
N LYS A 134 6.92 -12.08 -36.54
CA LYS A 134 7.81 -13.11 -37.09
C LYS A 134 6.96 -14.22 -37.74
N PRO A 135 6.99 -14.37 -39.09
CA PRO A 135 6.10 -15.30 -39.80
C PRO A 135 6.12 -16.73 -39.27
N ASP A 136 7.30 -17.27 -38.95
CA ASP A 136 7.43 -18.64 -38.45
C ASP A 136 6.79 -18.83 -37.06
N LEU A 137 6.80 -17.80 -36.22
CA LEU A 137 6.13 -17.83 -34.90
C LEU A 137 4.61 -17.73 -35.05
N ALA A 138 4.14 -16.85 -35.94
CA ALA A 138 2.73 -16.69 -36.25
C ALA A 138 2.12 -17.97 -36.86
N ASP A 139 2.87 -18.64 -37.75
CA ASP A 139 2.48 -19.94 -38.32
C ASP A 139 2.39 -21.01 -37.22
N ALA A 140 3.39 -21.09 -36.33
CA ALA A 140 3.37 -22.04 -35.22
C ALA A 140 2.16 -21.83 -34.29
N ILE A 141 1.84 -20.58 -33.93
CA ILE A 141 0.66 -20.24 -33.11
C ILE A 141 -0.63 -20.68 -33.80
N THR A 142 -0.75 -20.40 -35.10
CA THR A 142 -1.93 -20.79 -35.89
C THR A 142 -2.04 -22.30 -35.99
N SER A 143 -0.93 -23.00 -36.24
CA SER A 143 -0.85 -24.45 -36.33
C SER A 143 -1.28 -25.15 -35.03
N PHE A 144 -1.06 -24.53 -33.88
CA PHE A 144 -1.49 -25.05 -32.58
C PHE A 144 -2.88 -24.55 -32.14
N ASN A 145 -3.54 -23.70 -32.93
CA ASN A 145 -4.78 -23.01 -32.55
C ASN A 145 -4.65 -22.21 -31.24
N LEU A 146 -3.48 -21.61 -30.99
CA LEU A 146 -3.21 -20.82 -29.78
C LEU A 146 -3.68 -19.36 -29.87
N SER A 147 -4.27 -18.94 -30.99
CA SER A 147 -4.66 -17.54 -31.21
C SER A 147 -5.59 -16.99 -30.12
N SER A 148 -6.51 -17.79 -29.59
CA SER A 148 -7.37 -17.38 -28.47
C SER A 148 -6.60 -17.14 -27.17
N TRP A 149 -5.61 -17.99 -26.86
CA TRP A 149 -4.74 -17.82 -25.70
C TRP A 149 -3.83 -16.60 -25.84
N VAL A 150 -3.30 -16.34 -27.04
CA VAL A 150 -2.48 -15.15 -27.32
C VAL A 150 -3.32 -13.88 -27.16
N ASN A 151 -4.55 -13.87 -27.67
CA ASN A 151 -5.47 -12.74 -27.50
C ASN A 151 -5.88 -12.53 -26.03
N GLU A 152 -6.07 -13.60 -25.28
CA GLU A 152 -6.35 -13.54 -23.84
C GLU A 152 -5.19 -12.92 -23.06
N LEU A 153 -3.95 -13.36 -23.33
CA LEU A 153 -2.75 -12.78 -22.73
C LEU A 153 -2.61 -11.29 -23.06
N LYS A 154 -2.86 -10.91 -24.32
CA LYS A 154 -2.82 -9.51 -24.78
C LYS A 154 -3.85 -8.66 -24.03
N THR A 155 -5.09 -9.12 -24.00
CA THR A 155 -6.21 -8.42 -23.35
C THR A 155 -5.95 -8.23 -21.86
N ALA A 156 -5.55 -9.30 -21.16
CA ALA A 156 -5.23 -9.24 -19.73
C ALA A 156 -4.06 -8.27 -19.44
N ASN A 157 -3.02 -8.26 -20.29
CA ASN A 157 -1.89 -7.34 -20.11
C ASN A 157 -2.25 -5.87 -20.36
N GLU A 158 -3.10 -5.59 -21.35
CA GLU A 158 -3.61 -4.22 -21.64
C GLU A 158 -4.52 -3.70 -20.53
N GLU A 159 -5.45 -4.52 -20.05
CA GLU A 159 -6.33 -4.20 -18.93
C GLU A 159 -5.53 -3.97 -17.65
N PHE A 160 -4.56 -4.85 -17.35
CA PHE A 160 -3.65 -4.69 -16.23
C PHE A 160 -2.89 -3.36 -16.33
N SER A 161 -2.28 -3.08 -17.49
CA SER A 161 -1.48 -1.85 -17.68
C SER A 161 -2.30 -0.59 -17.46
N THR A 162 -3.54 -0.58 -17.99
CA THR A 162 -4.49 0.51 -17.81
C THR A 162 -4.85 0.70 -16.34
N LYS A 163 -5.14 -0.41 -15.64
CA LYS A 163 -5.50 -0.37 -14.22
C LYS A 163 -4.33 0.04 -13.33
N TYR A 164 -3.14 -0.47 -13.62
CA TYR A 164 -1.91 -0.14 -12.93
C TYR A 164 -1.57 1.36 -13.05
N LEU A 165 -1.73 1.93 -14.25
CA LEU A 165 -1.56 3.36 -14.47
C LEU A 165 -2.61 4.20 -13.73
N SER A 166 -3.88 3.80 -13.78
CA SER A 166 -4.95 4.46 -13.02
C SER A 166 -4.67 4.44 -11.51
N ARG A 167 -4.16 3.33 -10.96
CA ARG A 167 -3.73 3.24 -9.57
C ARG A 167 -2.55 4.17 -9.27
N THR A 168 -1.58 4.26 -10.18
CA THR A 168 -0.42 5.15 -10.03
C THR A 168 -0.84 6.63 -10.06
N GLN A 169 -1.76 7.01 -10.95
CA GLN A 169 -2.37 8.33 -10.98
C GLN A 169 -3.15 8.61 -9.70
N GLU A 170 -3.95 7.67 -9.21
CA GLU A 170 -4.69 7.84 -7.96
C GLU A 170 -3.78 7.93 -6.73
N TYR A 171 -2.63 7.26 -6.69
CA TYR A 171 -1.63 7.50 -5.66
C TYR A 171 -1.00 8.90 -5.78
N GLY A 172 -0.83 9.41 -7.00
CA GLY A 172 -0.45 10.80 -7.23
C GLY A 172 -1.54 11.80 -6.79
N ASP A 173 -2.81 11.46 -7.03
CA ASP A 173 -3.98 12.30 -6.75
C ASP A 173 -4.47 12.18 -5.29
N ALA A 174 -4.13 11.10 -4.58
CA ALA A 174 -4.19 10.99 -3.13
C ALA A 174 -3.11 11.89 -2.53
N ASN A 175 -3.28 13.20 -2.73
CA ASN A 175 -2.25 14.20 -2.58
C ASN A 175 -1.63 14.13 -1.18
N PRO A 176 -0.33 13.80 -1.04
CA PRO A 176 0.39 13.85 0.23
C PRO A 176 0.24 15.21 0.94
N GLU A 177 0.05 16.28 0.17
CA GLU A 177 -0.27 17.62 0.64
C GLU A 177 -1.63 17.67 1.36
N THR A 178 -2.66 16.93 0.91
CA THR A 178 -3.96 16.84 1.59
C THR A 178 -3.87 16.09 2.92
N ILE A 179 -3.11 14.99 2.99
CA ILE A 179 -2.88 14.27 4.26
C ILE A 179 -2.07 15.15 5.22
N LYS A 180 -1.01 15.80 4.73
CA LYS A 180 -0.21 16.73 5.53
C LYS A 180 -1.06 17.88 6.07
N ASN A 181 -1.80 18.58 5.21
CA ASN A 181 -2.69 19.68 5.60
C ASN A 181 -3.74 19.19 6.60
N LYS A 182 -4.32 18.00 6.39
CA LYS A 182 -5.28 17.42 7.34
C LYS A 182 -4.62 17.09 8.68
N ARG A 183 -3.37 16.61 8.71
CA ARG A 183 -2.62 16.42 9.96
C ARG A 183 -2.37 17.75 10.68
N GLU A 184 -2.09 18.83 9.96
CA GLU A 184 -1.92 20.15 10.57
C GLU A 184 -3.23 20.68 11.19
N GLU A 185 -4.36 20.51 10.51
CA GLU A 185 -5.69 20.78 11.07
C GLU A 185 -5.97 19.92 12.31
N THR A 186 -5.71 18.62 12.25
CA THR A 186 -5.90 17.69 13.36
C THR A 186 -4.97 18.00 14.54
N ASN A 187 -3.72 18.41 14.28
CA ASN A 187 -2.78 18.87 15.32
C ASN A 187 -3.34 20.08 16.08
N THR A 188 -3.89 21.04 15.34
CA THR A 188 -4.50 22.24 15.93
C THR A 188 -5.67 21.86 16.84
N ALA A 189 -6.55 20.96 16.38
CA ALA A 189 -7.66 20.44 17.19
C ALA A 189 -7.18 19.65 18.42
N TYR A 190 -6.15 18.82 18.24
CA TYR A 190 -5.53 18.03 19.31
C TYR A 190 -4.99 18.92 20.43
N TYR A 191 -4.14 19.91 20.09
CA TYR A 191 -3.57 20.81 21.08
C TYR A 191 -4.65 21.65 21.76
N ALA A 192 -5.67 22.11 21.02
CA ALA A 192 -6.79 22.84 21.61
C ALA A 192 -7.59 22.01 22.64
N LEU A 193 -7.77 20.70 22.41
CA LEU A 193 -8.42 19.80 23.36
C LEU A 193 -7.51 19.51 24.56
N ARG A 194 -6.24 19.20 24.32
CA ARG A 194 -5.23 18.98 25.38
C ARG A 194 -5.17 20.18 26.33
N ASP A 195 -5.00 21.38 25.78
CA ASP A 195 -4.85 22.61 26.55
C ASP A 195 -6.11 22.96 27.32
N ARG A 196 -7.29 22.64 26.78
CA ARG A 196 -8.56 22.79 27.48
C ARG A 196 -8.63 21.88 28.71
N ILE A 197 -8.24 20.61 28.59
CA ILE A 197 -8.22 19.67 29.71
C ILE A 197 -7.22 20.13 30.78
N ASP A 198 -6.00 20.51 30.38
CA ASP A 198 -4.98 21.01 31.32
C ASP A 198 -5.45 22.29 32.04
N ALA A 199 -6.07 23.23 31.31
CA ALA A 199 -6.59 24.47 31.91
C ALA A 199 -7.74 24.19 32.89
N LEU A 200 -8.67 23.29 32.55
CA LEU A 200 -9.78 22.93 33.44
C LEU A 200 -9.27 22.21 34.69
N HIS A 201 -8.28 21.33 34.56
CA HIS A 201 -7.62 20.68 35.69
C HIS A 201 -6.99 21.70 36.65
N LEU A 202 -6.30 22.71 36.10
CA LEU A 202 -5.65 23.76 36.88
C LEU A 202 -6.64 24.63 37.68
N LEU A 203 -7.85 24.83 37.15
CA LEU A 203 -8.89 25.62 37.81
C LEU A 203 -9.64 24.87 38.93
N VAL A 204 -9.33 23.59 39.16
CA VAL A 204 -9.98 22.83 40.23
C VAL A 204 -9.42 23.23 41.59
N GLU A 205 -10.26 23.87 42.40
CA GLU A 205 -9.89 24.33 43.74
C GLU A 205 -9.98 23.23 44.81
N THR A 206 -10.76 22.17 44.57
CA THR A 206 -11.03 21.10 45.54
C THR A 206 -10.54 19.74 45.04
N PRO A 207 -9.54 19.13 45.69
CA PRO A 207 -9.10 17.76 45.38
C PRO A 207 -10.15 16.69 45.76
N PRO A 208 -10.19 15.54 45.05
CA PRO A 208 -9.40 15.22 43.87
C PRO A 208 -9.95 15.84 42.58
N SER A 209 -9.05 16.19 41.66
CA SER A 209 -9.46 16.75 40.37
C SER A 209 -10.15 15.70 39.48
N PRO A 210 -11.33 15.98 38.90
CA PRO A 210 -12.01 15.05 37.99
C PRO A 210 -11.20 14.76 36.72
N TYR A 211 -10.22 15.60 36.38
CA TYR A 211 -9.36 15.43 35.21
C TYR A 211 -8.11 14.57 35.48
N ALA A 212 -7.80 14.26 36.73
CA ALA A 212 -6.53 13.61 37.09
C ALA A 212 -6.37 12.23 36.42
N THR A 213 -7.43 11.42 36.41
CA THR A 213 -7.41 10.08 35.81
C THR A 213 -7.15 10.13 34.31
N VAL A 214 -7.92 10.95 33.57
CA VAL A 214 -7.76 11.07 32.12
C VAL A 214 -6.38 11.63 31.76
N ILE A 215 -5.88 12.64 32.50
CA ILE A 215 -4.53 13.19 32.28
C ILE A 215 -3.46 12.12 32.46
N ASN A 216 -3.53 11.32 33.52
CA ASN A 216 -2.54 10.27 33.77
C ASN A 216 -2.54 9.20 32.68
N GLN A 217 -3.72 8.80 32.18
CA GLN A 217 -3.84 7.84 31.09
C GLN A 217 -3.32 8.40 29.76
N LEU A 218 -3.63 9.67 29.45
CA LEU A 218 -3.13 10.34 28.25
C LEU A 218 -1.60 10.55 28.30
N ASN A 219 -1.05 10.84 29.48
CA ASN A 219 0.41 10.91 29.67
C ASN A 219 1.06 9.54 29.42
N ALA A 220 0.49 8.45 29.97
CA ALA A 220 1.00 7.11 29.74
C ALA A 220 0.97 6.72 28.25
N LEU A 221 -0.10 7.06 27.51
CA LEU A 221 -0.17 6.89 26.06
C LEU A 221 0.94 7.68 25.35
N THR A 222 1.10 8.95 25.73
CA THR A 222 2.11 9.85 25.16
C THR A 222 3.52 9.28 25.34
N ASP A 223 3.83 8.75 26.52
CA ASP A 223 5.13 8.15 26.83
C ASP A 223 5.39 6.89 26.02
N GLN A 224 4.37 6.08 25.75
CA GLN A 224 4.50 4.90 24.89
C GLN A 224 4.88 5.28 23.45
N TYR A 225 4.23 6.28 22.88
CA TYR A 225 4.54 6.75 21.52
C TYR A 225 5.88 7.49 21.45
N ASN A 226 6.27 8.23 22.49
CA ASN A 226 7.61 8.82 22.58
C ASN A 226 8.71 7.75 22.58
N LYS A 227 8.53 6.64 23.33
CA LYS A 227 9.48 5.50 23.28
C LYS A 227 9.58 4.89 21.87
N LEU A 228 8.46 4.77 21.16
CA LEU A 228 8.44 4.29 19.78
C LEU A 228 9.25 5.22 18.86
N ILE A 229 9.11 6.54 19.02
CA ILE A 229 9.87 7.53 18.23
C ILE A 229 11.37 7.41 18.52
N VAL A 230 11.76 7.36 19.79
CA VAL A 230 13.18 7.30 20.23
C VAL A 230 13.85 6.02 19.73
N ASN A 231 13.22 4.86 19.93
CA ASN A 231 13.78 3.59 19.48
C ASN A 231 14.05 3.59 17.97
N ARG A 232 13.18 4.23 17.19
CA ARG A 232 13.35 4.34 15.74
C ARG A 232 14.51 5.28 15.36
N THR A 233 14.68 6.40 16.05
CA THR A 233 15.82 7.31 15.79
C THR A 233 17.16 6.68 16.15
N ASP A 234 17.20 5.85 17.20
CA ASP A 234 18.40 5.13 17.61
C ASP A 234 18.75 4.03 16.60
N SER A 235 17.77 3.28 16.09
CA SER A 235 17.99 2.28 15.03
C SER A 235 18.50 2.90 13.72
N SER A 236 18.02 4.08 13.33
CA SER A 236 18.53 4.77 12.14
C SER A 236 19.95 5.34 12.31
N SER A 237 20.42 5.50 13.55
CA SER A 237 21.76 6.00 13.86
C SER A 237 22.81 4.89 13.89
N GLN A 238 22.38 3.63 14.00
CA GLN A 238 23.25 2.45 13.98
C GLN A 238 23.49 1.85 12.58
N GLU A 239 22.79 2.36 11.54
CA GLU A 239 23.01 1.97 10.13
C GLU A 239 24.01 2.89 9.39
N THR A 240 25.04 3.39 10.09
CA THR A 240 26.25 3.86 9.40
C THR A 240 27.25 2.72 9.43
N PRO A 241 27.55 2.02 8.31
CA PRO A 241 28.66 1.10 8.30
C PRO A 241 29.94 1.91 8.49
N GLU A 242 30.60 1.70 9.62
CA GLU A 242 32.02 1.96 9.76
C GLU A 242 32.71 1.14 8.66
N ASN A 243 33.15 1.81 7.60
CA ASN A 243 33.92 1.20 6.54
C ASN A 243 35.26 0.76 7.15
N PRO A 244 35.58 -0.55 7.24
CA PRO A 244 36.91 -0.96 7.64
C PRO A 244 37.80 -0.87 6.40
N GLN A 245 38.55 0.22 6.29
CA GLN A 245 39.79 0.24 5.55
C GLN A 245 40.94 0.44 6.54
N ASP A 246 41.54 -0.67 6.93
CA ASP A 246 42.99 -0.92 6.81
C ASP A 246 43.22 -2.43 6.69
#